data_AF-A0A847ED39-F1
#
_entry.id   AF-A0A847ED39-F1
#
_cell.length_a   1.000
_cell.length_b   1.000
_cell.length_c   1.000
_cell.angle_alpha   90.00
_cell.angle_beta   90.00
_cell.angle_gamma   90.00
#
_symmetry.space_group_name_H-M   'P 1'
#
loop_
_entity.id
_entity.type
_entity.pdbx_description
1 polymer ?
#
loop_
_entity_poly.entity_id
_entity_poly.type
_entity_poly.pdbx_seq_one_letter_code
_entity_poly.pdbx_strand_id
1 'polypeptide(L)'
;MKNLFRMMAVAVVLVMALVASLLTTSSLSKPSSPTKTVAGGGPSAWGVGVALVVLIATIALIGFWSRRGRIRETLSQPIFLALAGVVVFNALAYIFAHSIWAKFASHPTFFLGANLSLVLALFLFSREESALRRSAWLVMLLVVVGLINVADFSKPGWFGKTKTPEPVVRVQTESAYRQIGQDLILDIIAECESGGKHFDEEGKLIENPSTSAVGKYQIMASLHEERAKSLGFDIRTPEGNEGYARVLLAESGTQHWESDPESKACWGPKLADLVGNEQKRLILVKLPPGEWSKPVFVEAGYDFVTGIYRGGNTNRLVEYTTRDGDVFTREFPRDLGKEARIPGDIRKLRFKNLGKEEIVYRVRLTKRGS
;
A
#
# COMPACT_ATOMS: atom_id res chain seq x y z
N MET A 1 -5.29 10.20 -57.51
CA MET A 1 -5.16 10.88 -56.21
C MET A 1 -6.16 10.42 -55.15
N LYS A 2 -7.48 10.38 -55.39
CA LYS A 2 -8.49 9.95 -54.39
C LYS A 2 -8.24 8.56 -53.76
N ASN A 3 -7.81 7.57 -54.54
CA ASN A 3 -7.53 6.22 -54.03
C ASN A 3 -6.23 6.14 -53.19
N LEU A 4 -5.26 7.01 -53.48
CA LEU A 4 -4.02 7.10 -52.69
C LEU A 4 -4.28 7.73 -51.32
N PHE A 5 -5.14 8.75 -51.27
CA PHE A 5 -5.55 9.40 -50.03
C PHE A 5 -6.34 8.45 -49.11
N ARG A 6 -7.23 7.64 -49.70
CA ARG A 6 -7.95 6.57 -48.98
C ARG A 6 -7.00 5.51 -48.43
N MET A 7 -6.00 5.08 -49.21
CA MET A 7 -4.99 4.12 -48.73
C MET A 7 -4.09 4.70 -47.62
N MET A 8 -3.73 5.99 -47.69
CA MET A 8 -2.97 6.66 -46.61
C MET A 8 -3.79 6.79 -45.32
N ALA A 9 -5.06 7.18 -45.41
CA ALA A 9 -5.93 7.27 -44.24
C ALA A 9 -6.08 5.91 -43.56
N VAL A 10 -6.26 4.84 -44.34
CA VAL A 10 -6.33 3.46 -43.82
C VAL A 10 -5.01 3.04 -43.18
N ALA A 11 -3.86 3.32 -43.81
CA ALA A 11 -2.55 2.98 -43.25
C ALA A 11 -2.25 3.70 -41.93
N VAL A 12 -2.58 5.00 -41.83
CA VAL A 12 -2.40 5.78 -40.59
C VAL A 12 -3.32 5.26 -39.49
N VAL A 13 -4.59 4.96 -39.79
CA VAL A 13 -5.53 4.39 -38.81
C VAL A 13 -5.04 3.02 -38.33
N LEU A 14 -4.51 2.18 -39.22
CA LEU A 14 -3.97 0.87 -38.84
C LEU A 14 -2.71 0.98 -37.97
N VAL A 15 -1.80 1.91 -38.27
CA VAL A 15 -0.61 2.16 -37.44
C VAL A 15 -1.00 2.70 -36.06
N MET A 16 -1.95 3.64 -36.00
CA MET A 16 -2.44 4.18 -34.73
C MET A 16 -3.18 3.12 -33.91
N ALA A 17 -3.97 2.25 -34.54
CA ALA A 17 -4.63 1.12 -33.88
C ALA A 17 -3.61 0.09 -33.37
N LEU A 18 -2.56 -0.19 -34.13
CA LEU A 18 -1.48 -1.08 -33.71
C LEU A 18 -0.70 -0.52 -32.51
N VAL A 19 -0.36 0.77 -32.53
CA VAL A 19 0.29 1.46 -31.41
C VAL A 19 -0.61 1.45 -30.17
N ALA A 20 -1.90 1.77 -30.32
CA ALA A 20 -2.86 1.71 -29.22
C ALA A 20 -3.01 0.28 -28.64
N SER A 21 -3.03 -0.74 -29.49
CA SER A 21 -3.10 -2.15 -29.09
C SER A 21 -1.84 -2.64 -28.39
N LEU A 22 -0.66 -2.20 -28.82
CA LEU A 22 0.62 -2.50 -28.17
C LEU A 22 0.73 -1.79 -26.80
N LEU A 23 0.20 -0.57 -26.68
CA LEU A 23 0.17 0.16 -25.42
C LEU A 23 -0.83 -0.47 -24.43
N THR A 24 -2.01 -0.93 -24.86
CA THR A 24 -2.98 -1.59 -23.97
C THR A 24 -2.54 -2.99 -23.53
N THR A 25 -1.92 -3.77 -24.42
CA THR A 25 -1.40 -5.11 -24.08
C THR A 25 -0.19 -5.05 -23.14
N SER A 26 0.59 -3.97 -23.18
CA SER A 26 1.67 -3.72 -22.21
C SER A 26 1.18 -3.38 -20.79
N SER A 27 -0.05 -2.86 -20.67
CA SER A 27 -0.66 -2.60 -19.36
C SER A 27 -1.28 -3.85 -18.73
N LEU A 28 -1.47 -4.93 -19.50
CA LEU A 28 -2.08 -6.19 -19.05
C LEU A 28 -1.05 -7.32 -18.82
N SER A 29 0.18 -7.18 -19.33
CA SER A 29 1.26 -8.14 -19.10
C SER A 29 2.26 -7.60 -18.08
N LYS A 30 1.88 -7.60 -16.80
CA LYS A 30 2.86 -7.50 -15.71
C LYS A 30 3.43 -8.91 -15.46
N PRO A 31 4.70 -9.18 -15.75
CA PRO A 31 5.35 -10.38 -15.23
C PRO A 31 5.40 -10.29 -13.70
N SER A 32 4.96 -11.36 -13.05
CA SER A 32 5.07 -11.60 -11.61
C SER A 32 6.54 -11.82 -11.22
N SER A 33 7.29 -10.75 -11.02
CA SER A 33 8.61 -10.79 -10.38
C SER A 33 8.96 -9.42 -9.78
N PRO A 34 9.21 -9.32 -8.47
CA PRO A 34 9.50 -8.04 -7.82
C PRO A 34 11.00 -7.76 -7.90
N THR A 35 11.41 -6.88 -8.82
CA THR A 35 12.71 -6.21 -8.75
C THR A 35 12.49 -4.77 -8.29
N LYS A 36 13.02 -4.49 -7.09
CA LYS A 36 13.46 -3.20 -6.53
C LYS A 36 12.76 -1.94 -7.07
N THR A 37 11.90 -1.34 -6.26
CA THR A 37 11.56 0.09 -6.33
C THR A 37 12.77 0.92 -5.92
N VAL A 38 13.68 1.14 -6.87
CA VAL A 38 14.53 2.33 -6.84
C VAL A 38 13.61 3.52 -7.09
N ALA A 39 13.47 4.39 -6.10
CA ALA A 39 12.79 5.67 -6.24
C ALA A 39 13.56 6.53 -7.24
N GLY A 40 13.19 6.37 -8.50
CA GLY A 40 13.93 6.85 -9.66
C GLY A 40 13.62 5.98 -10.87
N GLY A 41 12.33 5.67 -11.08
CA GLY A 41 11.86 4.95 -12.26
C GLY A 41 12.06 5.83 -13.49
N GLY A 42 13.28 5.82 -14.03
CA GLY A 42 13.51 6.25 -15.39
C GLY A 42 12.61 5.47 -16.35
N PRO A 43 12.38 5.98 -17.56
CA PRO A 43 11.60 5.27 -18.56
C PRO A 43 12.10 3.84 -18.68
N SER A 44 11.20 2.86 -18.52
CA SER A 44 11.58 1.45 -18.60
C SER A 44 12.29 1.20 -19.93
N ALA A 45 13.33 0.35 -19.92
CA ALA A 45 14.07 0.01 -21.14
C ALA A 45 13.13 -0.44 -22.28
N TRP A 46 11.97 -1.02 -21.91
CA TRP A 46 10.90 -1.39 -22.82
C TRP A 46 10.18 -0.19 -23.44
N GLY A 47 9.83 0.84 -22.67
CA GLY A 47 9.21 2.06 -23.19
C GLY A 47 10.14 2.87 -24.09
N VAL A 48 11.44 2.89 -23.80
CA VAL A 48 12.46 3.44 -24.72
C VAL A 48 12.51 2.63 -26.01
N GLY A 49 12.46 1.29 -25.93
CA GLY A 49 12.42 0.41 -27.09
C GLY A 49 11.23 0.65 -28.01
N VAL A 50 10.01 0.78 -27.45
CA VAL A 50 8.80 1.07 -28.24
C VAL A 50 8.89 2.43 -28.93
N ALA A 51 9.35 3.47 -28.22
CA ALA A 51 9.55 4.80 -28.81
C ALA A 51 10.57 4.77 -29.96
N LEU A 52 11.65 4.02 -29.81
CA LEU A 52 12.68 3.86 -30.84
C LEU A 52 12.13 3.14 -32.09
N VAL A 53 11.32 2.08 -31.91
CA VAL A 53 10.70 1.34 -33.01
C VAL A 53 9.73 2.22 -33.79
N VAL A 54 8.91 3.02 -33.11
CA VAL A 54 7.99 3.97 -33.77
C VAL A 54 8.78 5.03 -34.54
N LEU A 55 9.85 5.55 -33.96
CA LEU A 55 10.73 6.51 -34.63
C LEU A 55 11.38 5.91 -35.89
N ILE A 56 11.95 4.70 -35.78
CA ILE A 56 12.60 3.98 -36.88
C ILE A 56 11.58 3.65 -37.98
N ALA A 57 10.38 3.17 -37.63
CA ALA A 57 9.33 2.90 -38.59
C ALA A 57 8.91 4.18 -39.34
N THR A 58 8.82 5.30 -38.63
CA THR A 58 8.53 6.62 -39.23
C THR A 58 9.62 7.06 -40.20
N ILE A 59 10.90 6.94 -39.80
CA ILE A 59 12.05 7.26 -40.64
C ILE A 59 12.12 6.33 -41.87
N ALA A 60 11.86 5.04 -41.69
CA ALA A 60 11.86 4.05 -42.76
C ALA A 60 10.73 4.29 -43.77
N LEU A 61 9.54 4.66 -43.30
CA LEU A 61 8.45 5.14 -44.14
C LEU A 61 8.89 6.36 -44.94
N ILE A 62 9.45 7.39 -44.28
CA ILE A 62 9.97 8.58 -44.96
C ILE A 62 11.00 8.18 -46.04
N GLY A 63 11.98 7.32 -45.72
CA GLY A 63 12.99 6.84 -46.65
C GLY A 63 12.44 6.02 -47.83
N PHE A 64 11.45 5.18 -47.58
CA PHE A 64 10.76 4.40 -48.62
C PHE A 64 10.03 5.33 -49.62
N TRP A 65 9.34 6.35 -49.10
CA TRP A 65 8.69 7.37 -49.93
C TRP A 65 9.71 8.28 -50.64
N SER A 66 10.90 8.48 -50.05
CA SER A 66 12.03 9.20 -50.66
C SER A 66 12.50 8.56 -51.95
N ARG A 67 12.70 7.25 -51.93
CA ARG A 67 13.20 6.50 -53.10
C ARG A 67 12.23 6.47 -54.27
N ARG A 68 10.93 6.70 -54.03
CA ARG A 68 9.90 6.73 -55.10
C ARG A 68 9.71 8.11 -55.76
N GLY A 69 10.55 9.10 -55.46
CA GLY A 69 10.51 10.42 -56.10
C GLY A 69 9.26 11.26 -55.79
N ARG A 70 8.38 10.79 -54.90
CA ARG A 70 7.11 11.43 -54.50
C ARG A 70 7.19 12.15 -53.15
N ILE A 71 8.38 12.26 -52.59
CA ILE A 71 8.58 12.77 -51.23
C ILE A 71 8.21 14.25 -51.11
N ARG A 72 8.51 15.06 -52.13
CA ARG A 72 8.37 16.52 -52.05
C ARG A 72 6.90 16.94 -51.91
N GLU A 73 5.99 16.26 -52.59
CA GLU A 73 4.54 16.53 -52.52
C GLU A 73 3.87 15.93 -51.27
N THR A 74 4.44 14.85 -50.72
CA THR A 74 3.84 14.14 -49.59
C THR A 74 4.31 14.72 -48.25
N LEU A 75 5.60 15.08 -48.14
CA LEU A 75 6.18 15.73 -46.96
C LEU A 75 5.76 17.20 -46.82
N SER A 76 5.36 17.85 -47.91
CA SER A 76 4.82 19.20 -47.87
C SER A 76 3.35 19.25 -47.45
N GLN A 77 2.69 18.08 -47.27
CA GLN A 77 1.32 18.09 -46.79
C GLN A 77 1.25 18.53 -45.32
N PRO A 78 0.48 19.59 -45.01
CA PRO A 78 0.27 20.10 -43.65
C PRO A 78 -0.02 19.03 -42.60
N ILE A 79 -0.84 18.04 -42.98
CA ILE A 79 -1.26 16.97 -42.08
C ILE A 79 -0.13 16.01 -41.71
N PHE A 80 0.82 15.78 -42.63
CA PHE A 80 1.96 14.91 -42.36
C PHE A 80 2.90 15.56 -41.35
N LEU A 81 3.20 16.84 -41.51
CA LEU A 81 4.02 17.61 -40.58
C LEU A 81 3.36 17.71 -39.20
N ALA A 82 2.04 17.89 -39.16
CA ALA A 82 1.28 17.91 -37.90
C ALA A 82 1.39 16.57 -37.15
N LEU A 83 1.17 15.45 -37.83
CA LEU A 83 1.29 14.12 -37.22
C LEU A 83 2.71 13.84 -36.73
N ALA A 84 3.73 14.18 -37.55
CA ALA A 84 5.13 14.04 -37.15
C ALA A 84 5.45 14.87 -35.90
N GLY A 85 4.95 16.10 -35.82
CA GLY A 85 5.11 16.97 -34.65
C GLY A 85 4.50 16.38 -33.37
N VAL A 86 3.32 15.75 -33.46
CA VAL A 86 2.68 15.09 -32.31
C VAL A 86 3.47 13.89 -31.81
N VAL A 87 4.03 13.08 -32.72
CA VAL A 87 4.88 11.94 -32.35
C VAL A 87 6.13 12.43 -31.62
N VAL A 88 6.81 13.44 -32.17
CA VAL A 88 8.01 14.04 -31.55
C VAL A 88 7.67 14.63 -30.19
N PHE A 89 6.56 15.36 -30.06
CA PHE A 89 6.11 15.94 -28.79
C PHE A 89 5.91 14.87 -27.71
N ASN A 90 5.20 13.78 -28.02
CA ASN A 90 4.97 12.71 -27.05
C ASN A 90 6.27 11.99 -26.67
N ALA A 91 7.17 11.76 -27.62
CA ALA A 91 8.47 11.15 -27.35
C ALA A 91 9.30 12.04 -26.39
N LEU A 92 9.37 13.35 -26.66
CA LEU A 92 10.08 14.29 -25.79
C LEU A 92 9.43 14.40 -24.42
N ALA A 93 8.10 14.46 -24.33
CA ALA A 93 7.39 14.49 -23.05
C ALA A 93 7.61 13.22 -22.22
N TYR A 94 7.67 12.05 -22.86
CA TYR A 94 8.04 10.80 -22.20
C TYR A 94 9.46 10.81 -21.65
N ILE A 95 10.43 11.33 -22.42
CA ILE A 95 11.85 11.38 -22.04
C ILE A 95 12.09 12.39 -20.91
N PHE A 96 11.60 13.62 -21.06
CA PHE A 96 11.95 14.73 -20.16
C PHE A 96 10.97 14.92 -19.01
N ALA A 97 9.74 14.39 -19.12
CA ALA A 97 8.69 14.59 -18.13
C ALA A 97 7.90 13.29 -17.87
N HIS A 98 8.61 12.17 -17.71
CA HIS A 98 8.04 10.82 -17.61
C HIS A 98 6.87 10.71 -16.60
N SER A 99 7.01 11.30 -15.40
CA SER A 99 6.00 11.24 -14.34
C SER A 99 4.70 11.98 -14.71
N ILE A 100 4.83 13.12 -15.39
CA ILE A 100 3.70 13.91 -15.89
C ILE A 100 3.06 13.19 -17.08
N TRP A 101 3.88 12.72 -18.02
CA TRP A 101 3.42 12.00 -19.19
C TRP A 101 2.69 10.70 -18.83
N ALA A 102 3.17 9.94 -17.85
CA ALA A 102 2.53 8.69 -17.41
C ALA A 102 1.13 8.93 -16.83
N LYS A 103 0.96 9.97 -15.99
CA LYS A 103 -0.35 10.39 -15.47
C LYS A 103 -1.27 10.91 -16.57
N PHE A 104 -0.71 11.62 -17.54
CA PHE A 104 -1.43 12.13 -18.69
C PHE A 104 -1.93 10.98 -19.60
N ALA A 105 -1.07 10.00 -19.89
CA ALA A 105 -1.37 8.84 -20.71
C ALA A 105 -2.32 7.85 -20.03
N SER A 106 -2.37 7.80 -18.70
CA SER A 106 -3.30 6.94 -17.97
C SER A 106 -4.77 7.36 -18.06
N HIS A 107 -5.07 8.54 -18.62
CA HIS A 107 -6.44 9.02 -18.87
C HIS A 107 -6.73 9.07 -20.38
N PRO A 108 -7.31 8.00 -20.98
CA PRO A 108 -7.43 7.86 -22.43
C PRO A 108 -8.15 9.00 -23.13
N THR A 109 -9.22 9.53 -22.52
CA THR A 109 -10.02 10.63 -23.06
C THR A 109 -9.24 11.93 -23.12
N PHE A 110 -8.48 12.24 -22.06
CA PHE A 110 -7.66 13.44 -22.01
C PHE A 110 -6.47 13.34 -22.96
N PHE A 111 -5.79 12.19 -22.97
CA PHE A 111 -4.68 11.91 -23.88
C PHE A 111 -5.11 12.07 -25.35
N LEU A 112 -6.24 11.47 -25.75
CA LEU A 112 -6.75 11.57 -27.12
C LEU A 112 -7.14 13.02 -27.47
N GLY A 113 -7.85 13.71 -26.57
CA GLY A 113 -8.31 15.08 -26.80
C GLY A 113 -7.17 16.08 -27.00
N ALA A 114 -6.12 15.99 -26.18
CA ALA A 114 -4.95 16.87 -26.29
C ALA A 114 -4.12 16.58 -27.54
N ASN A 115 -3.94 15.31 -27.93
CA ASN A 115 -3.26 14.96 -29.17
C ASN A 115 -4.03 15.43 -30.40
N LEU A 116 -5.36 15.26 -30.44
CA LEU A 116 -6.20 15.76 -31.53
C LEU A 116 -6.13 17.28 -31.65
N SER A 117 -6.13 17.99 -30.52
CA SER A 117 -6.00 19.44 -30.47
C SER A 117 -4.63 19.92 -30.98
N LEU A 118 -3.56 19.18 -30.67
CA LEU A 118 -2.21 19.47 -31.16
C LEU A 118 -2.09 19.24 -32.68
N VAL A 119 -2.66 18.15 -33.21
CA VAL A 119 -2.74 17.93 -34.67
C VAL A 119 -3.48 19.08 -35.34
N LEU A 120 -4.64 19.47 -34.80
CA LEU A 120 -5.45 20.56 -35.36
C LEU A 120 -4.69 21.89 -35.33
N ALA A 121 -4.01 22.21 -34.22
CA ALA A 121 -3.21 23.42 -34.12
C ALA A 121 -2.09 23.45 -35.17
N LEU A 122 -1.28 22.39 -35.27
CA LEU A 122 -0.18 22.30 -36.23
C LEU A 122 -0.67 22.35 -37.69
N PHE A 123 -1.82 21.73 -37.96
CA PHE A 123 -2.47 21.81 -39.27
C PHE A 123 -2.95 23.22 -39.62
N LEU A 124 -3.53 23.95 -38.66
CA LEU A 124 -3.95 25.33 -38.87
C LEU A 124 -2.74 26.28 -39.00
N PHE A 125 -1.64 26.02 -38.29
CA PHE A 125 -0.39 26.79 -38.38
C PHE A 125 0.30 26.66 -39.74
N SER A 126 0.13 25.53 -40.41
CA SER A 126 0.71 25.26 -41.73
C SER A 126 -0.14 25.80 -42.89
N ARG A 127 -1.28 26.43 -42.61
CA ARG A 127 -2.06 27.16 -43.62
C ARG A 127 -1.53 28.60 -43.74
N GLU A 128 -1.32 29.04 -44.98
CA GLU A 128 -0.77 30.36 -45.32
C GLU A 128 -1.70 31.53 -44.95
N GLU A 129 -3.00 31.28 -44.79
CA GLU A 129 -3.98 32.33 -44.50
C GLU A 129 -3.82 32.88 -43.07
N SER A 130 -3.64 34.20 -42.99
CA SER A 130 -3.43 34.94 -41.73
C SER A 130 -4.58 34.81 -40.72
N ALA A 131 -5.80 34.49 -41.18
CA ALA A 131 -6.94 34.23 -40.31
C ALA A 131 -6.83 32.84 -39.64
N LEU A 132 -6.47 31.80 -40.40
CA LEU A 132 -6.32 30.43 -39.87
C LEU A 132 -5.12 30.32 -38.92
N ARG A 133 -4.03 31.06 -39.20
CA ARG A 133 -2.88 31.14 -38.30
C ARG A 133 -3.22 31.79 -36.96
N ARG A 134 -4.15 32.75 -36.93
CA ARG A 134 -4.68 33.34 -35.68
C ARG A 134 -5.54 32.34 -34.90
N SER A 135 -6.36 31.55 -35.59
CA SER A 135 -7.11 30.45 -34.97
C SER A 135 -6.20 29.37 -34.39
N ALA A 136 -5.05 29.10 -35.02
CA ALA A 136 -4.06 28.15 -34.53
C ALA A 136 -3.44 28.57 -33.18
N TRP A 137 -3.19 29.88 -33.01
CA TRP A 137 -2.75 30.44 -31.73
C TRP A 137 -3.80 30.28 -30.63
N LEU A 138 -5.08 30.49 -30.95
CA LEU A 138 -6.19 30.26 -30.02
C LEU A 138 -6.28 28.79 -29.59
N VAL A 139 -6.15 27.85 -30.53
CA VAL A 139 -6.14 26.41 -30.20
C VAL A 139 -4.93 26.04 -29.33
N MET A 140 -3.73 26.54 -29.65
CA MET A 140 -2.53 26.33 -28.82
C MET A 140 -2.70 26.91 -27.41
N LEU A 141 -3.28 28.11 -27.29
CA LEU A 141 -3.57 28.73 -26.00
C LEU A 141 -4.54 27.85 -25.19
N LEU A 142 -5.61 27.32 -25.81
CA LEU A 142 -6.54 26.41 -25.15
C LEU A 142 -5.88 25.10 -24.70
N VAL A 143 -4.96 24.55 -25.49
CA VAL A 143 -4.16 23.37 -25.10
C VAL A 143 -3.25 23.67 -23.91
N VAL A 144 -2.53 24.80 -23.94
CA VAL A 144 -1.65 25.21 -22.84
C VAL A 144 -2.47 25.47 -21.56
N VAL A 145 -3.60 26.17 -21.66
CA VAL A 145 -4.52 26.38 -20.53
C VAL A 145 -5.06 25.05 -20.02
N GLY A 146 -5.44 24.12 -20.90
CA GLY A 146 -5.85 22.77 -20.51
C GLY A 146 -4.75 21.99 -19.77
N LEU A 147 -3.50 22.07 -20.24
CA LEU A 147 -2.36 21.43 -19.59
C LEU A 147 -2.03 22.04 -18.23
N ILE A 148 -2.10 23.38 -18.09
CA ILE A 148 -1.94 24.07 -16.80
C ILE A 148 -3.06 23.64 -15.84
N ASN A 149 -4.31 23.59 -16.30
CA ASN A 149 -5.43 23.13 -15.48
C ASN A 149 -5.28 21.65 -15.08
N VAL A 150 -4.66 20.79 -15.90
CA VAL A 150 -4.37 19.41 -15.50
C VAL A 150 -3.20 19.31 -14.52
N ALA A 151 -2.19 20.17 -14.64
CA ALA A 151 -1.16 20.30 -13.63
C ALA A 151 -1.76 20.78 -12.29
N ASP A 152 -2.74 21.68 -12.31
CA ASP A 152 -3.49 22.10 -11.12
C ASP A 152 -4.52 21.07 -10.63
N PHE A 153 -5.14 20.26 -11.50
CA PHE A 153 -5.96 19.09 -11.11
C PHE A 153 -5.13 18.00 -10.42
N SER A 154 -3.83 17.95 -10.69
CA SER A 154 -2.92 17.05 -9.99
C SER A 154 -2.54 17.54 -8.59
N LYS A 155 -2.91 18.78 -8.22
CA LYS A 155 -2.84 19.22 -6.83
C LYS A 155 -4.00 18.57 -6.05
N PRO A 156 -3.70 17.84 -4.96
CA PRO A 156 -4.71 17.21 -4.14
C PRO A 156 -5.57 18.30 -3.47
N GLY A 157 -6.73 18.62 -4.04
CA GLY A 157 -7.63 19.62 -3.47
C GLY A 157 -8.70 20.18 -4.40
N TRP A 158 -8.64 19.95 -5.72
CA TRP A 158 -9.56 20.61 -6.66
C TRP A 158 -10.85 19.86 -7.01
N PHE A 159 -10.88 18.52 -6.94
CA PHE A 159 -12.15 17.79 -7.01
C PHE A 159 -12.92 18.06 -5.73
N GLY A 160 -14.12 18.63 -5.91
CA GLY A 160 -14.92 19.24 -4.87
C GLY A 160 -14.96 18.47 -3.57
N LYS A 161 -15.05 19.24 -2.47
CA LYS A 161 -15.36 18.79 -1.12
C LYS A 161 -16.53 17.79 -1.13
N THR A 162 -16.25 16.50 -1.35
CA THR A 162 -16.84 15.49 -0.49
C THR A 162 -16.48 15.96 0.92
N LYS A 163 -17.45 16.02 1.83
CA LYS A 163 -17.18 16.34 3.23
C LYS A 163 -15.96 15.54 3.63
N THR A 164 -14.82 16.21 3.66
CA THR A 164 -13.57 15.64 4.09
C THR A 164 -13.84 15.42 5.56
N PRO A 165 -13.92 14.18 6.07
CA PRO A 165 -13.81 14.01 7.50
C PRO A 165 -12.55 14.79 7.87
N GLU A 166 -12.73 15.72 8.80
CA GLU A 166 -11.73 16.56 9.43
C GLU A 166 -10.36 15.90 9.33
N PRO A 167 -9.31 16.59 8.85
CA PRO A 167 -8.04 15.96 8.52
C PRO A 167 -7.60 15.08 9.68
N VAL A 168 -7.77 13.77 9.51
CA VAL A 168 -7.25 12.80 10.47
C VAL A 168 -5.76 12.99 10.36
N VAL A 169 -5.23 13.71 11.34
CA VAL A 169 -3.82 13.92 11.56
C VAL A 169 -3.17 12.54 11.52
N ARG A 170 -2.60 12.17 10.35
CA ARG A 170 -1.87 10.92 10.11
C ARG A 170 -0.57 10.81 10.91
N VAL A 171 -0.39 11.67 11.91
CA VAL A 171 0.71 11.67 12.87
C VAL A 171 0.33 10.92 14.15
N GLN A 172 -0.94 10.53 14.36
CA GLN A 172 -1.36 9.95 15.64
C GLN A 172 -1.22 8.43 15.81
N THR A 173 -1.14 7.61 14.74
CA THR A 173 -1.10 6.14 14.94
C THR A 173 0.23 5.67 15.55
N GLU A 174 1.36 6.25 15.14
CA GLU A 174 2.66 5.83 15.65
C GLU A 174 2.89 6.25 17.10
N SER A 175 2.39 7.43 17.52
CA SER A 175 2.48 7.88 18.92
C SER A 175 1.48 7.20 19.84
N ALA A 176 0.29 6.89 19.34
CA ALA A 176 -0.79 6.27 20.10
C ALA A 176 -0.38 4.91 20.69
N TYR A 177 0.29 4.09 19.89
CA TYR A 177 0.66 2.74 20.33
C TYR A 177 1.94 2.67 21.15
N ARG A 178 2.74 3.74 21.26
CA ARG A 178 3.96 3.73 22.10
C ARG A 178 3.68 3.46 23.58
N GLN A 179 2.47 3.77 24.04
CA GLN A 179 2.03 3.46 25.40
C GLN A 179 1.71 1.97 25.59
N ILE A 180 1.46 1.25 24.50
CA ILE A 180 1.24 -0.19 24.48
C ILE A 180 2.62 -0.86 24.34
N GLY A 181 2.94 -1.79 25.23
CA GLY A 181 4.19 -2.55 25.13
C GLY A 181 4.27 -3.28 23.78
N GLN A 182 5.47 -3.29 23.16
CA GLN A 182 5.69 -3.91 21.84
C GLN A 182 5.24 -5.36 21.77
N ASP A 183 5.46 -6.14 22.83
CA ASP A 183 5.01 -7.53 22.96
C ASP A 183 3.51 -7.66 22.70
N LEU A 184 2.71 -6.77 23.28
CA LEU A 184 1.27 -6.80 23.16
C LEU A 184 0.79 -6.41 21.76
N ILE A 185 1.44 -5.42 21.14
CA ILE A 185 1.14 -5.04 19.76
C ILE A 185 1.42 -6.22 18.84
N LEU A 186 2.61 -6.82 18.96
CA LEU A 186 3.02 -7.97 18.16
C LEU A 186 2.11 -9.17 18.40
N ASP A 187 1.73 -9.49 19.63
CA ASP A 187 0.81 -10.60 19.91
C ASP A 187 -0.56 -10.41 19.24
N ILE A 188 -1.06 -9.18 19.19
CA ILE A 188 -2.33 -8.85 18.52
C ILE A 188 -2.18 -8.98 16.99
N ILE A 189 -1.08 -8.48 16.43
CA ILE A 189 -0.78 -8.59 15.00
C ILE A 189 -0.63 -10.06 14.61
N ALA A 190 0.22 -10.82 15.31
CA ALA A 190 0.49 -12.23 15.02
C ALA A 190 -0.79 -13.09 14.99
N GLU A 191 -1.71 -12.83 15.92
CA GLU A 191 -2.98 -13.55 15.94
C GLU A 191 -3.83 -13.23 14.69
N CYS A 192 -3.84 -11.99 14.23
CA CYS A 192 -4.57 -11.61 13.02
C CYS A 192 -3.88 -12.08 11.73
N GLU A 193 -2.55 -12.10 11.70
CA GLU A 193 -1.75 -12.49 10.53
C GLU A 193 -1.72 -14.00 10.30
N SER A 194 -1.57 -14.80 11.36
CA SER A 194 -1.38 -16.25 11.24
C SER A 194 -2.05 -17.08 12.33
N GLY A 195 -2.90 -16.47 13.15
CA GLY A 195 -3.41 -17.12 14.37
C GLY A 195 -2.34 -17.30 15.44
N GLY A 196 -1.24 -16.55 15.37
CA GLY A 196 -0.13 -16.60 16.33
C GLY A 196 0.83 -17.77 16.10
N LYS A 197 0.69 -18.51 14.99
CA LYS A 197 1.50 -19.69 14.66
C LYS A 197 2.59 -19.34 13.65
N HIS A 198 3.75 -19.96 13.77
CA HIS A 198 4.82 -19.84 12.77
C HIS A 198 4.76 -20.99 11.74
N PHE A 199 4.40 -22.19 12.20
CA PHE A 199 4.22 -23.38 11.39
C PHE A 199 2.76 -23.83 11.41
N ASP A 200 2.31 -24.52 10.35
CA ASP A 200 1.01 -25.18 10.29
C ASP A 200 0.98 -26.47 11.12
N GLU A 201 -0.11 -27.23 11.03
CA GLU A 201 -0.31 -28.45 11.83
C GLU A 201 0.64 -29.58 11.40
N GLU A 202 1.14 -29.52 10.16
CA GLU A 202 2.13 -30.41 9.59
C GLU A 202 3.58 -29.98 9.85
N GLY A 203 3.78 -28.85 10.55
CA GLY A 203 5.09 -28.30 10.85
C GLY A 203 5.75 -27.58 9.67
N LYS A 204 5.00 -27.30 8.59
CA LYS A 204 5.49 -26.51 7.46
C LYS A 204 5.34 -25.02 7.77
N LEU A 205 6.30 -24.22 7.28
CA LEU A 205 6.27 -22.77 7.41
C LEU A 205 4.96 -22.21 6.82
N ILE A 206 4.26 -21.38 7.59
CA ILE A 206 3.08 -20.68 7.09
C ILE A 206 3.53 -19.62 6.09
N GLU A 207 3.11 -19.77 4.84
CA GLU A 207 3.39 -18.84 3.75
C GLU A 207 2.06 -18.35 3.16
N ASN A 208 1.97 -17.05 2.84
CA ASN A 208 0.82 -16.54 2.12
C ASN A 208 0.82 -17.07 0.67
N PRO A 209 -0.30 -17.60 0.15
CA PRO A 209 -0.32 -18.18 -1.20
C PRO A 209 -0.18 -17.14 -2.33
N SER A 210 -0.43 -15.86 -2.04
CA SER A 210 -0.49 -14.78 -3.04
C SER A 210 0.65 -13.76 -2.92
N THR A 211 1.37 -13.75 -1.80
CA THR A 211 2.46 -12.81 -1.52
C THR A 211 3.68 -13.54 -0.99
N SER A 212 4.79 -12.84 -0.76
CA SER A 212 5.97 -13.42 -0.14
C SER A 212 5.93 -13.37 1.40
N ALA A 213 4.76 -13.17 2.01
CA ALA A 213 4.62 -13.06 3.45
C ALA A 213 4.84 -14.43 4.13
N VAL A 214 5.64 -14.47 5.20
CA VAL A 214 6.02 -15.72 5.87
C VAL A 214 5.96 -15.65 7.40
N GLY A 215 5.62 -16.79 8.01
CA GLY A 215 5.71 -17.04 9.44
C GLY A 215 4.64 -16.35 10.29
N LYS A 216 4.92 -16.26 11.59
CA LYS A 216 4.03 -15.74 12.65
C LYS A 216 3.54 -14.31 12.42
N TYR A 217 4.38 -13.47 11.84
CA TYR A 217 4.06 -12.06 11.59
C TYR A 217 3.82 -11.76 10.12
N GLN A 218 3.71 -12.78 9.25
CA GLN A 218 3.50 -12.65 7.80
C GLN A 218 4.41 -11.58 7.16
N ILE A 219 5.70 -11.58 7.53
CA ILE A 219 6.66 -10.58 7.06
C ILE A 219 6.94 -10.82 5.58
N MET A 220 6.79 -9.78 4.74
CA MET A 220 7.08 -9.87 3.30
C MET A 220 8.55 -10.18 3.02
N ALA A 221 8.89 -11.45 2.79
CA ALA A 221 10.26 -11.91 2.55
C ALA A 221 10.93 -11.18 1.38
N SER A 222 10.20 -10.91 0.29
CA SER A 222 10.71 -10.18 -0.87
C SER A 222 11.22 -8.77 -0.57
N LEU A 223 10.79 -8.15 0.55
CA LEU A 223 11.22 -6.82 0.97
C LEU A 223 12.22 -6.86 2.12
N HIS A 224 12.18 -7.91 2.93
CA HIS A 224 12.77 -7.88 4.26
C HIS A 224 13.79 -8.98 4.54
N GLU A 225 13.85 -10.05 3.75
CA GLU A 225 14.70 -11.20 4.05
C GLU A 225 16.20 -10.84 4.04
N GLU A 226 16.67 -10.10 3.04
CA GLU A 226 18.09 -9.66 2.98
C GLU A 226 18.46 -8.78 4.18
N ARG A 227 17.59 -7.84 4.54
CA ARG A 227 17.80 -6.95 5.69
C ARG A 227 17.79 -7.72 7.00
N ALA A 228 16.84 -8.62 7.19
CA ALA A 228 16.77 -9.46 8.38
C ALA A 228 18.06 -10.27 8.56
N LYS A 229 18.54 -10.92 7.48
CA LYS A 229 19.81 -11.67 7.49
C LYS A 229 20.99 -10.78 7.86
N SER A 230 21.05 -9.55 7.35
CA SER A 230 22.13 -8.60 7.70
C SER A 230 22.14 -8.19 9.19
N LEU A 231 21.00 -8.31 9.87
CA LEU A 231 20.85 -8.06 11.30
C LEU A 231 20.96 -9.34 12.14
N GLY A 232 21.26 -10.49 11.53
CA GLY A 232 21.38 -11.78 12.21
C GLY A 232 20.05 -12.50 12.46
N PHE A 233 18.97 -12.11 11.78
CA PHE A 233 17.66 -12.76 11.89
C PHE A 233 17.35 -13.61 10.65
N ASP A 234 16.90 -14.85 10.86
CA ASP A 234 16.27 -15.66 9.82
C ASP A 234 14.74 -15.64 9.99
N ILE A 235 14.02 -14.87 9.16
CA ILE A 235 12.57 -14.72 9.25
C ILE A 235 11.78 -16.00 8.94
N ARG A 236 12.44 -17.07 8.46
CA ARG A 236 11.85 -18.40 8.27
C ARG A 236 11.96 -19.29 9.52
N THR A 237 12.59 -18.79 10.59
CA THR A 237 12.61 -19.41 11.91
C THR A 237 11.70 -18.65 12.87
N PRO A 238 11.12 -19.30 13.90
CA PRO A 238 10.29 -18.60 14.89
C PRO A 238 11.01 -17.42 15.56
N GLU A 239 12.25 -17.64 15.99
CA GLU A 239 13.05 -16.66 16.72
C GLU A 239 13.44 -15.48 15.82
N GLY A 240 13.85 -15.74 14.58
CA GLY A 240 14.21 -14.68 13.65
C GLY A 240 13.00 -13.90 13.12
N ASN A 241 11.85 -14.56 12.94
CA ASN A 241 10.60 -13.89 12.56
C ASN A 241 10.13 -12.93 13.67
N GLU A 242 10.15 -13.36 14.93
CA GLU A 242 9.81 -12.49 16.06
C GLU A 242 10.84 -11.40 16.31
N GLY A 243 12.14 -11.74 16.28
CA GLY A 243 13.23 -10.77 16.44
C GLY A 243 13.16 -9.66 15.40
N TYR A 244 12.93 -10.02 14.13
CA TYR A 244 12.84 -9.02 13.07
C TYR A 244 11.52 -8.24 13.10
N ALA A 245 10.39 -8.85 13.50
CA ALA A 245 9.13 -8.12 13.70
C ALA A 245 9.27 -7.02 14.75
N ARG A 246 10.05 -7.25 15.82
CA ARG A 246 10.37 -6.21 16.83
C ARG A 246 11.15 -5.05 16.24
N VAL A 247 12.12 -5.32 15.36
CA VAL A 247 12.86 -4.29 14.64
C VAL A 247 11.91 -3.44 13.79
N LEU A 248 11.06 -4.09 12.98
CA LEU A 248 10.08 -3.38 12.14
C LEU A 248 9.14 -2.49 12.97
N LEU A 249 8.60 -3.04 14.05
CA LEU A 249 7.70 -2.32 14.94
C LEU A 249 8.38 -1.13 15.63
N ALA A 250 9.63 -1.30 16.06
CA ALA A 250 10.39 -0.24 16.71
C ALA A 250 10.71 0.92 15.75
N GLU A 251 10.96 0.62 14.47
CA GLU A 251 11.38 1.60 13.47
C GLU A 251 10.22 2.34 12.79
N SER A 252 9.07 1.69 12.64
CA SER A 252 7.98 2.18 11.77
C SER A 252 6.57 1.94 12.31
N GLY A 253 6.47 1.51 13.58
CA GLY A 253 5.19 1.15 14.17
C GLY A 253 4.50 0.02 13.39
N THR A 254 3.20 0.15 13.16
CA THR A 254 2.38 -0.88 12.51
C THR A 254 2.45 -0.86 10.98
N GLN A 255 3.24 0.03 10.37
CA GLN A 255 3.18 0.33 8.94
C GLN A 255 3.34 -0.93 8.05
N HIS A 256 4.21 -1.87 8.44
CA HIS A 256 4.48 -3.09 7.67
C HIS A 256 3.30 -4.07 7.62
N TRP A 257 2.31 -3.91 8.49
CA TRP A 257 1.11 -4.74 8.56
C TRP A 257 -0.15 -4.00 8.07
N GLU A 258 0.00 -2.74 7.65
CA GLU A 258 -1.13 -1.93 7.17
C GLU A 258 -1.50 -2.18 5.71
N SER A 259 -0.63 -2.84 4.94
CA SER A 259 -0.85 -3.13 3.53
C SER A 259 -1.92 -4.18 3.27
N ASP A 260 -2.23 -5.01 4.27
CA ASP A 260 -3.32 -5.97 4.24
C ASP A 260 -4.55 -5.39 4.96
N PRO A 261 -5.60 -4.98 4.21
CA PRO A 261 -6.81 -4.43 4.81
C PRO A 261 -7.57 -5.42 5.70
N GLU A 262 -7.48 -6.72 5.41
CA GLU A 262 -8.19 -7.76 6.17
C GLU A 262 -7.50 -7.98 7.52
N SER A 263 -6.17 -8.11 7.51
CA SER A 263 -5.38 -8.14 8.74
C SER A 263 -5.59 -6.86 9.56
N LYS A 264 -5.49 -5.69 8.93
CA LYS A 264 -5.71 -4.39 9.59
C LYS A 264 -7.10 -4.25 10.20
N ALA A 265 -8.14 -4.75 9.53
CA ALA A 265 -9.49 -4.78 10.08
C ALA A 265 -9.60 -5.67 11.33
N CYS A 266 -8.75 -6.68 11.47
CA CYS A 266 -8.67 -7.54 12.66
C CYS A 266 -7.91 -6.86 13.82
N TRP A 267 -6.69 -6.37 13.60
CA TRP A 267 -5.85 -5.86 14.70
C TRP A 267 -6.08 -4.38 15.04
N GLY A 268 -6.49 -3.55 14.06
CA GLY A 268 -6.66 -2.11 14.22
C GLY A 268 -7.63 -1.73 15.35
N PRO A 269 -8.87 -2.27 15.35
CA PRO A 269 -9.82 -2.03 16.44
C PRO A 269 -9.32 -2.52 17.80
N LYS A 270 -8.64 -3.67 17.84
CA LYS A 270 -8.08 -4.24 19.08
C LYS A 270 -7.03 -3.33 19.70
N LEU A 271 -6.17 -2.72 18.88
CA LEU A 271 -5.18 -1.74 19.37
C LEU A 271 -5.85 -0.40 19.71
N ALA A 272 -6.82 0.06 18.93
CA ALA A 272 -7.55 1.30 19.21
C ALA A 272 -8.30 1.23 20.55
N ASP A 273 -8.92 0.10 20.88
CA ASP A 273 -9.57 -0.15 22.17
C ASP A 273 -8.61 -0.05 23.36
N LEU A 274 -7.32 -0.32 23.14
CA LEU A 274 -6.27 -0.22 24.15
C LEU A 274 -5.77 1.22 24.34
N VAL A 275 -5.80 2.04 23.29
CA VAL A 275 -5.37 3.46 23.37
C VAL A 275 -6.53 4.36 23.79
N GLY A 276 -7.70 4.20 23.18
CA GLY A 276 -8.82 5.12 23.28
C GLY A 276 -9.60 5.06 24.60
N ASN A 277 -9.19 4.19 25.51
CA ASN A 277 -9.87 4.01 26.78
C ASN A 277 -8.85 4.14 27.91
N GLU A 278 -8.57 5.37 28.37
CA GLU A 278 -7.76 5.61 29.58
C GLU A 278 -8.27 4.86 30.82
N GLN A 279 -9.55 4.46 30.80
CA GLN A 279 -10.17 3.68 31.84
C GLN A 279 -9.84 2.18 31.72
N LYS A 280 -9.28 1.69 30.61
CA LYS A 280 -8.86 0.30 30.45
C LYS A 280 -7.34 0.22 30.34
N ARG A 281 -6.70 -0.58 31.19
CA ARG A 281 -5.29 -0.96 31.04
C ARG A 281 -5.18 -2.44 30.76
N LEU A 282 -4.29 -2.82 29.86
CA LEU A 282 -3.99 -4.23 29.59
C LEU A 282 -2.59 -4.57 30.08
N ILE A 283 -2.48 -5.69 30.79
CA ILE A 283 -1.22 -6.21 31.32
C ILE A 283 -1.04 -7.62 30.79
N LEU A 284 0.14 -7.90 30.22
CA LEU A 284 0.53 -9.25 29.84
C LEU A 284 1.27 -9.93 30.99
N VAL A 285 0.83 -11.14 31.34
CA VAL A 285 1.41 -11.93 32.42
C VAL A 285 1.82 -13.28 31.87
N LYS A 286 3.13 -13.57 31.83
CA LYS A 286 3.65 -14.91 31.47
C LYS A 286 3.41 -15.89 32.62
N LEU A 287 2.83 -17.05 32.30
CA LEU A 287 2.44 -18.08 33.26
C LEU A 287 3.13 -19.41 32.95
N PRO A 288 4.31 -19.66 33.54
CA PRO A 288 4.97 -20.96 33.43
C PRO A 288 4.10 -22.09 34.01
N PRO A 289 4.20 -23.32 33.48
CA PRO A 289 3.44 -24.48 33.96
C PRO A 289 3.67 -24.74 35.46
N GLY A 290 2.59 -24.79 36.24
CA GLY A 290 2.65 -25.13 37.66
C GLY A 290 3.22 -24.05 38.59
N GLU A 291 3.62 -22.90 38.06
CA GLU A 291 4.26 -21.81 38.81
C GLU A 291 3.37 -20.56 38.91
N TRP A 292 3.61 -19.77 39.96
CA TRP A 292 2.98 -18.47 40.13
C TRP A 292 3.70 -17.42 39.30
N SER A 293 2.93 -16.56 38.65
CA SER A 293 3.45 -15.38 37.98
C SER A 293 4.13 -14.42 38.96
N LYS A 294 4.97 -13.53 38.41
CA LYS A 294 5.36 -12.32 39.15
C LYS A 294 4.11 -11.54 39.58
N PRO A 295 4.14 -10.89 40.76
CA PRO A 295 3.01 -10.11 41.23
C PRO A 295 2.80 -8.89 40.33
N VAL A 296 1.55 -8.67 39.95
CA VAL A 296 1.06 -7.49 39.25
C VAL A 296 0.43 -6.56 40.27
N PHE A 297 0.99 -5.35 40.41
CA PHE A 297 0.43 -4.35 41.30
C PHE A 297 -0.65 -3.54 40.58
N VAL A 298 -1.79 -3.35 41.23
CA VAL A 298 -2.95 -2.65 40.68
C VAL A 298 -3.05 -1.28 41.36
N GLU A 299 -3.10 -0.23 40.54
CA GLU A 299 -3.28 1.15 41.01
C GLU A 299 -4.65 1.34 41.65
N ALA A 300 -4.76 2.32 42.55
CA ALA A 300 -6.01 2.60 43.25
C ALA A 300 -7.09 3.02 42.26
N GLY A 301 -8.32 2.56 42.48
CA GLY A 301 -9.46 2.93 41.64
C GLY A 301 -9.53 2.16 40.32
N TYR A 302 -8.81 1.05 40.17
CA TYR A 302 -9.06 0.09 39.09
C TYR A 302 -9.70 -1.19 39.65
N ASP A 303 -10.77 -1.63 39.00
CA ASP A 303 -11.35 -2.95 39.18
C ASP A 303 -10.72 -3.92 38.18
N PHE A 304 -10.54 -5.14 38.63
CA PHE A 304 -10.00 -6.21 37.80
C PHE A 304 -11.13 -6.92 37.06
N VAL A 305 -11.06 -6.90 35.73
CA VAL A 305 -11.99 -7.62 34.85
C VAL A 305 -11.19 -8.52 33.95
N THR A 306 -11.33 -9.83 34.07
CA THR A 306 -10.62 -10.71 33.14
C THR A 306 -11.35 -10.77 31.80
N GLY A 307 -10.65 -10.43 30.74
CA GLY A 307 -11.02 -10.87 29.40
C GLY A 307 -10.29 -12.16 29.07
N ILE A 308 -10.99 -13.21 28.66
CA ILE A 308 -10.35 -14.38 28.07
C ILE A 308 -10.01 -14.04 26.63
N TYR A 309 -8.75 -14.21 26.26
CA TYR A 309 -8.33 -14.26 24.87
C TYR A 309 -8.15 -15.70 24.44
N ARG A 310 -8.59 -16.06 23.23
CA ARG A 310 -8.64 -17.42 22.69
C ARG A 310 -7.30 -18.13 22.86
N GLY A 311 -7.31 -19.27 23.55
CA GLY A 311 -6.13 -20.12 23.70
C GLY A 311 -6.17 -20.92 25.00
N GLY A 312 -6.79 -22.10 24.93
CA GLY A 312 -6.61 -23.15 25.94
C GLY A 312 -7.66 -23.19 27.05
N ASN A 313 -8.27 -24.37 27.17
CA ASN A 313 -9.15 -24.82 28.26
C ASN A 313 -8.33 -25.07 29.56
N THR A 314 -7.41 -24.16 29.90
CA THR A 314 -6.46 -24.37 30.98
C THR A 314 -7.06 -23.91 32.30
N ASN A 315 -7.11 -24.82 33.28
CA ASN A 315 -7.44 -24.48 34.66
C ASN A 315 -6.43 -23.47 35.21
N ARG A 316 -6.90 -22.45 35.93
CA ARG A 316 -6.04 -21.37 36.45
C ARG A 316 -6.45 -21.01 37.86
N LEU A 317 -5.48 -20.66 38.69
CA LEU A 317 -5.74 -20.00 39.96
C LEU A 317 -5.36 -18.53 39.85
N VAL A 318 -6.22 -17.66 40.35
CA VAL A 318 -5.87 -16.27 40.63
C VAL A 318 -5.73 -16.12 42.14
N GLU A 319 -4.60 -15.57 42.57
CA GLU A 319 -4.46 -15.03 43.92
C GLU A 319 -4.46 -13.51 43.83
N TYR A 320 -5.26 -12.88 44.68
CA TYR A 320 -5.28 -11.44 44.81
C TYR A 320 -5.17 -11.03 46.27
N THR A 321 -4.49 -9.91 46.51
CA THR A 321 -4.39 -9.27 47.81
C THR A 321 -5.15 -7.94 47.76
N THR A 322 -6.08 -7.74 48.68
CA THR A 322 -6.79 -6.46 48.84
C THR A 322 -5.85 -5.40 49.40
N ARG A 323 -6.25 -4.12 49.36
CA ARG A 323 -5.47 -3.05 50.03
C ARG A 323 -5.37 -3.24 51.54
N ASP A 324 -6.38 -3.85 52.14
CA ASP A 324 -6.41 -4.14 53.58
C ASP A 324 -5.47 -5.29 53.98
N GLY A 325 -4.92 -6.00 52.99
CA GLY A 325 -3.93 -7.07 53.19
C GLY A 325 -4.52 -8.48 53.13
N ASP A 326 -5.84 -8.62 52.99
CA ASP A 326 -6.49 -9.92 52.85
C ASP A 326 -6.08 -10.60 51.55
N VAL A 327 -5.76 -11.89 51.64
CA VAL A 327 -5.33 -12.70 50.50
C VAL A 327 -6.41 -13.72 50.16
N PHE A 328 -6.83 -13.72 48.89
CA PHE A 328 -7.83 -14.64 48.38
C PHE A 328 -7.25 -15.43 47.21
N THR A 329 -7.53 -16.73 47.17
CA THR A 329 -7.24 -17.59 46.01
C THR A 329 -8.54 -18.14 45.47
N ARG A 330 -8.77 -18.04 44.15
CA ARG A 330 -9.95 -18.60 43.49
C ARG A 330 -9.54 -19.32 42.22
N GLU A 331 -10.20 -20.44 41.94
CA GLU A 331 -10.15 -21.04 40.61
C GLU A 331 -10.90 -20.12 39.65
N PHE A 332 -10.27 -19.80 38.54
CA PHE A 332 -10.89 -18.95 37.53
C PHE A 332 -12.01 -19.74 36.85
N PRO A 333 -13.21 -19.16 36.64
CA PRO A 333 -14.31 -19.88 36.01
C PRO A 333 -13.86 -20.53 34.70
N ARG A 334 -14.11 -21.84 34.58
CA ARG A 334 -13.80 -22.65 33.38
C ARG A 334 -14.68 -22.28 32.19
N ASP A 335 -15.81 -21.62 32.46
CA ASP A 335 -16.79 -21.21 31.48
C ASP A 335 -16.19 -20.11 30.57
N LEU A 336 -15.60 -20.57 29.47
CA LEU A 336 -15.01 -19.75 28.42
C LEU A 336 -15.98 -18.62 28.01
N GLY A 337 -15.63 -17.37 28.34
CA GLY A 337 -16.26 -16.17 27.77
C GLY A 337 -17.01 -15.28 28.75
N LYS A 338 -17.16 -15.64 30.04
CA LYS A 338 -17.74 -14.72 31.03
C LYS A 338 -16.64 -13.90 31.70
N GLU A 339 -16.71 -12.58 31.54
CA GLU A 339 -15.87 -11.66 32.31
C GLU A 339 -16.14 -11.88 33.80
N ALA A 340 -15.14 -12.35 34.54
CA ALA A 340 -15.22 -12.44 35.99
C ALA A 340 -14.64 -11.16 36.58
N ARG A 341 -15.50 -10.40 37.26
CA ARG A 341 -15.10 -9.24 38.05
C ARG A 341 -14.73 -9.73 39.44
N ILE A 342 -13.49 -9.42 39.86
CA ILE A 342 -13.10 -9.66 41.25
C ILE A 342 -13.52 -8.43 42.06
N PRO A 343 -14.46 -8.55 43.00
CA PRO A 343 -14.89 -7.42 43.81
C PRO A 343 -13.78 -7.00 44.79
N GLY A 344 -13.71 -5.71 45.09
CA GLY A 344 -12.81 -5.14 46.10
C GLY A 344 -11.74 -4.22 45.52
N ASP A 345 -11.04 -3.50 46.42
CA ASP A 345 -9.88 -2.69 46.07
C ASP A 345 -8.62 -3.56 46.08
N ILE A 346 -8.24 -4.05 44.90
CA ILE A 346 -7.14 -4.99 44.73
C ILE A 346 -5.84 -4.21 44.68
N ARG A 347 -4.86 -4.64 45.48
CA ARG A 347 -3.50 -4.10 45.48
C ARG A 347 -2.55 -4.91 44.62
N LYS A 348 -2.71 -6.23 44.63
CA LYS A 348 -1.76 -7.18 44.06
C LYS A 348 -2.49 -8.38 43.47
N LEU A 349 -2.05 -8.85 42.31
CA LEU A 349 -2.54 -10.03 41.61
C LEU A 349 -1.36 -10.96 41.29
N ARG A 350 -1.58 -12.26 41.33
CA ARG A 350 -0.71 -13.25 40.66
C ARG A 350 -1.55 -14.40 40.16
N PHE A 351 -1.04 -15.08 39.13
CA PHE A 351 -1.76 -16.12 38.42
C PHE A 351 -0.95 -17.39 38.42
N LYS A 352 -1.61 -18.54 38.53
CA LYS A 352 -1.00 -19.86 38.42
C LYS A 352 -1.60 -20.59 37.23
N ASN A 353 -0.76 -21.02 36.31
CA ASN A 353 -1.17 -21.88 35.20
C ASN A 353 -1.10 -23.33 35.66
N LEU A 354 -2.24 -24.04 35.64
CA LEU A 354 -2.29 -25.46 35.99
C LEU A 354 -2.15 -26.37 34.76
N GLY A 355 -1.97 -25.79 33.56
CA GLY A 355 -1.66 -26.50 32.34
C GLY A 355 -0.20 -26.97 32.27
N LYS A 356 0.11 -27.71 31.21
CA LYS A 356 1.46 -28.27 30.95
C LYS A 356 2.36 -27.34 30.13
N GLU A 357 1.78 -26.33 29.50
CA GLU A 357 2.47 -25.43 28.57
C GLU A 357 2.47 -24.01 29.12
N GLU A 358 3.53 -23.25 28.89
CA GLU A 358 3.58 -21.83 29.24
C GLU A 358 2.50 -21.08 28.44
N ILE A 359 1.79 -20.17 29.11
CA ILE A 359 0.80 -19.31 28.46
C ILE A 359 1.04 -17.85 28.81
N VAL A 360 0.71 -16.95 27.87
CA VAL A 360 0.67 -15.52 28.12
C VAL A 360 -0.77 -15.12 28.42
N TYR A 361 -1.02 -14.60 29.62
CA TYR A 361 -2.34 -14.19 30.07
C TYR A 361 -2.52 -12.67 29.96
N ARG A 362 -3.60 -12.24 29.29
CA ARG A 362 -3.96 -10.82 29.21
C ARG A 362 -4.91 -10.47 30.34
N VAL A 363 -4.45 -9.59 31.21
CA VAL A 363 -5.22 -8.99 32.29
C VAL A 363 -5.77 -7.66 31.81
N ARG A 364 -7.08 -7.44 31.94
CA ARG A 364 -7.70 -6.14 31.73
C ARG A 364 -8.03 -5.52 33.10
N LEU A 365 -7.59 -4.29 33.30
CA LEU A 365 -7.94 -3.46 34.45
C LEU A 365 -8.88 -2.38 33.94
N THR A 366 -9.98 -2.16 34.64
CA THR A 366 -11.00 -1.17 34.28
C THR A 366 -11.13 -0.17 35.43
N LYS A 367 -11.03 1.13 35.17
CA LYS A 367 -11.13 2.18 36.17
C LYS A 367 -12.53 2.15 36.77
N ARG A 368 -12.63 2.12 38.10
CA ARG A 368 -13.90 2.08 38.81
C ARG A 368 -14.74 3.31 38.44
N GLY A 369 -15.99 3.09 38.03
CA GLY A 369 -16.92 4.14 37.63
C GLY A 369 -16.93 4.51 36.14
N SER A 370 -16.16 3.79 35.31
CA SER A 370 -16.37 3.69 33.86
C SER A 370 -17.46 2.69 33.52
#